data_AF-A0AAW5QWB0-F1
#
_entry.id   AF-A0AAW5QWB0-F1
#
_cell.length_a   1.000
_cell.length_b   1.000
_cell.length_c   1.000
_cell.angle_alpha   90.00
_cell.angle_beta   90.00
_cell.angle_gamma   90.00
#
_symmetry.space_group_name_H-M   'P 1'
#
loop_
_entity.id
_entity.type
_entity.pdbx_description
1 polymer ?
#
loop_
_entity_poly.entity_id
_entity_poly.type
_entity_poly.pdbx_seq_one_letter_code
_entity_poly.pdbx_strand_id
1 'polypeptide(L)'
;MAISKGYHAPGDLPPVIPVFPLAGALLLPRGELPLNIFEPRYLAMIDDVLAGDRLIGMIQPYIGPDGVDESDPPALSQIGCAGRLTAFQETGDGRYLVTLTGIVRFRVVEEADVDTPYRQCRVTAEPFAADFAAHQGEEAVDRDKLLATLRDFLEANEMETDWESINRASNETLVNALSMLSPYGPREKQALLEAADLNTRAEVLIAVTEMALARAGDEPGPSLQ
;
A
#
# COMPACT_ATOMS: atom_id res chain seq x y z
N MET A 1 -24.57 -20.06 1.63
CA MET A 1 -23.54 -19.59 0.68
C MET A 1 -23.68 -18.08 0.59
N ALA A 2 -22.82 -17.33 1.30
CA ALA A 2 -22.77 -15.89 1.11
C ALA A 2 -22.21 -15.65 -0.30
N ILE A 3 -23.04 -15.07 -1.18
CA ILE A 3 -22.57 -14.48 -2.44
C ILE A 3 -21.44 -13.54 -2.05
N SER A 4 -20.26 -13.67 -2.68
CA SER A 4 -19.11 -12.83 -2.35
C SER A 4 -19.55 -11.37 -2.43
N LYS A 5 -19.57 -10.67 -1.29
CA LYS A 5 -19.86 -9.24 -1.24
C LYS A 5 -18.85 -8.55 -2.18
N GLY A 6 -19.38 -7.94 -3.23
CA GLY A 6 -18.60 -7.13 -4.15
C GLY A 6 -18.41 -5.74 -3.54
N TYR A 7 -17.20 -5.20 -3.63
CA TYR A 7 -16.91 -3.82 -3.26
C TYR A 7 -16.69 -3.05 -4.58
N HIS A 8 -17.76 -2.42 -5.07
CA HIS A 8 -17.81 -1.80 -6.39
C HIS A 8 -18.05 -0.28 -6.34
N ALA A 9 -18.46 0.25 -5.19
CA ALA A 9 -18.66 1.67 -4.96
C ALA A 9 -18.29 2.06 -3.53
N PRO A 10 -18.06 3.37 -3.25
CA PRO A 10 -17.70 3.85 -1.92
C PRO A 10 -18.68 3.40 -0.81
N GLY A 11 -19.97 3.32 -1.13
CA GLY A 11 -21.01 2.91 -0.17
C GLY A 11 -21.01 1.42 0.19
N ASP A 12 -20.23 0.58 -0.49
CA ASP A 12 -20.12 -0.84 -0.17
C ASP A 12 -19.17 -1.11 1.00
N LEU A 13 -18.31 -0.13 1.33
CA LEU A 13 -17.38 -0.21 2.44
C LEU A 13 -18.14 -0.06 3.77
N PRO A 14 -17.93 -0.95 4.76
CA PRO A 14 -18.46 -0.73 6.10
C PRO A 14 -17.99 0.62 6.65
N PRO A 15 -18.85 1.35 7.39
CA PRO A 15 -18.50 2.68 7.88
C PRO A 15 -17.32 2.63 8.87
N VAL A 16 -17.17 1.52 9.59
CA VAL A 16 -16.06 1.27 10.52
C VAL A 16 -15.33 0.01 10.07
N ILE A 17 -14.01 0.10 9.94
CA ILE A 17 -13.15 -1.03 9.58
C ILE A 17 -12.01 -1.17 10.59
N PRO A 18 -11.54 -2.41 10.85
CA PRO A 18 -10.30 -2.61 11.58
C PRO A 18 -9.12 -2.07 10.77
N VAL A 19 -8.16 -1.43 11.43
CA VAL A 19 -6.98 -0.86 10.78
C VAL A 19 -5.70 -1.50 11.29
N PHE A 20 -4.75 -1.70 10.38
CA PHE A 20 -3.42 -2.24 10.65
C PHE A 20 -2.38 -1.16 10.36
N PRO A 21 -1.87 -0.47 11.41
CA PRO A 21 -0.78 0.48 11.28
C PRO A 21 0.54 -0.24 11.01
N LEU A 22 1.14 -0.02 9.83
CA LEU A 22 2.44 -0.61 9.47
C LEU A 22 3.27 0.40 8.67
N ALA A 23 4.36 0.88 9.26
CA ALA A 23 5.26 1.82 8.60
C ALA A 23 5.96 1.17 7.40
N GLY A 24 6.01 1.90 6.27
CA GLY A 24 6.66 1.45 5.04
C GLY A 24 5.83 0.46 4.20
N ALA A 25 4.75 -0.10 4.75
CA ALA A 25 3.85 -0.93 3.98
C ALA A 25 2.92 -0.07 3.11
N LEU A 26 2.81 -0.44 1.84
CA LEU A 26 1.92 0.21 0.88
C LEU A 26 1.01 -0.83 0.27
N LEU A 27 -0.30 -0.61 0.40
CA LEU A 27 -1.32 -1.31 -0.35
C LEU A 27 -2.00 -0.30 -1.28
N LEU A 28 -2.13 -0.68 -2.55
CA LEU A 28 -2.86 0.09 -3.55
C LEU A 28 -4.04 -0.74 -4.08
N PRO A 29 -5.10 -0.11 -4.61
CA PRO A 29 -6.17 -0.80 -5.30
C PRO A 29 -5.63 -1.82 -6.32
N ARG A 30 -6.19 -3.03 -6.33
CA ARG A 30 -5.77 -4.19 -7.14
C ARG A 30 -4.36 -4.74 -6.85
N GLY A 31 -3.58 -4.08 -5.99
CA GLY A 31 -2.30 -4.61 -5.52
C GLY A 31 -2.48 -5.73 -4.51
N GLU A 32 -1.47 -6.60 -4.40
CA GLU A 32 -1.42 -7.68 -3.40
C GLU A 32 -0.34 -7.40 -2.37
N LEU A 33 -0.69 -7.47 -1.10
CA LEU A 33 0.23 -7.30 0.03
C LEU A 33 0.23 -8.57 0.90
N PRO A 34 1.29 -9.40 0.81
CA PRO A 34 1.48 -10.50 1.74
C PRO A 34 1.97 -9.98 3.10
N LEU A 35 1.45 -10.54 4.19
CA LEU A 35 1.83 -10.17 5.55
C LEU A 35 2.03 -11.43 6.41
N ASN A 36 2.99 -11.34 7.32
CA ASN A 36 3.23 -12.35 8.35
C ASN A 36 2.78 -11.79 9.71
N ILE A 37 1.71 -12.34 10.26
CA ILE A 37 1.05 -11.85 11.46
C ILE A 37 1.44 -12.73 12.64
N PHE A 38 2.01 -12.12 13.67
CA PHE A 38 2.48 -12.82 14.87
C PHE A 38 2.11 -12.11 16.18
N GLU A 39 1.74 -10.82 16.14
CA GLU A 39 1.33 -10.10 17.34
C GLU A 39 -0.09 -10.51 17.78
N PRO A 40 -0.34 -10.81 19.07
CA PRO A 40 -1.64 -11.29 19.54
C PRO A 40 -2.84 -10.41 19.17
N ARG A 41 -2.69 -9.08 19.21
CA ARG A 41 -3.75 -8.14 18.81
C ARG A 41 -4.14 -8.27 17.34
N TYR A 42 -3.18 -8.56 16.46
CA TYR A 42 -3.43 -8.69 15.04
C TYR A 42 -3.88 -10.11 14.69
N LEU A 43 -3.44 -11.14 15.43
CA LEU A 43 -4.03 -12.47 15.32
C LEU A 43 -5.54 -12.42 15.61
N ALA A 44 -5.94 -11.78 16.72
CA ALA A 44 -7.35 -11.54 17.05
C ALA A 44 -8.09 -10.75 15.95
N MET A 45 -7.45 -9.72 15.37
CA MET A 45 -8.02 -8.99 14.23
C MET A 45 -8.29 -9.91 13.03
N ILE A 46 -7.34 -10.77 12.65
CA ILE A 46 -7.50 -11.68 11.51
C ILE A 46 -8.66 -12.65 11.76
N ASP A 47 -8.78 -13.19 12.98
CA ASP A 47 -9.88 -14.09 13.36
C ASP A 47 -11.25 -13.41 13.20
N ASP A 48 -11.39 -12.19 13.72
CA ASP A 48 -12.63 -11.41 13.63
C ASP A 48 -12.95 -11.03 12.18
N VAL A 49 -11.94 -10.66 11.39
CA VAL A 49 -12.07 -10.29 9.98
C VAL A 49 -12.47 -11.49 9.12
N LEU A 50 -11.96 -12.69 9.41
CA LEU A 50 -12.33 -13.94 8.73
C LEU A 50 -13.80 -14.32 8.94
N ALA A 51 -14.35 -14.01 10.12
CA ALA A 51 -15.75 -14.22 10.46
C ALA A 51 -16.69 -13.16 9.88
N GLY A 52 -16.17 -11.97 9.56
CA GLY A 52 -16.94 -10.82 9.07
C GLY A 52 -16.75 -10.49 7.58
N ASP A 53 -16.58 -9.19 7.29
CA ASP A 53 -16.49 -8.63 5.94
C ASP A 53 -15.16 -8.91 5.21
N ARG A 54 -14.19 -9.52 5.89
CA ARG A 54 -12.84 -9.82 5.38
C ARG A 54 -12.04 -8.59 4.97
N LEU A 55 -12.32 -7.43 5.56
CA LEU A 55 -11.65 -6.17 5.27
C LEU A 55 -10.67 -5.77 6.37
N ILE A 56 -9.53 -5.23 5.95
CA ILE A 56 -8.54 -4.59 6.80
C ILE A 56 -8.14 -3.27 6.16
N GLY A 57 -8.13 -2.20 6.92
CA GLY A 57 -7.56 -0.92 6.50
C GLY A 57 -6.06 -0.91 6.73
N MET A 58 -5.26 -1.10 5.67
CA MET A 58 -3.82 -0.88 5.75
C MET A 58 -3.54 0.62 5.81
N ILE A 59 -2.79 1.04 6.82
CA ILE A 59 -2.51 2.45 7.06
C ILE A 59 -1.11 2.62 7.62
N GLN A 60 -0.45 3.73 7.31
CA GLN A 60 0.81 4.07 7.94
C GLN A 60 0.56 4.84 9.23
N PRO A 61 1.45 4.71 10.24
CA PRO A 61 1.55 5.71 11.30
C PRO A 61 1.72 7.12 10.71
N TYR A 62 1.42 8.16 11.49
CA TYR A 62 1.60 9.54 11.08
C TYR A 62 3.09 9.81 10.82
N ILE A 63 3.37 10.61 9.80
CA ILE A 63 4.74 10.95 9.38
C ILE A 63 4.89 12.46 9.46
N GLY A 64 5.52 12.92 10.53
CA GLY A 64 5.79 14.34 10.79
C GLY A 64 7.11 14.81 10.16
N PRO A 65 7.51 16.07 10.40
CA PRO A 65 8.82 16.59 9.99
C PRO A 65 9.99 15.76 10.52
N ASP A 66 9.86 15.26 11.76
CA ASP A 66 10.92 14.53 12.47
C ASP A 66 10.97 13.03 12.15
N GLY A 67 10.06 12.53 11.30
CA GLY A 67 10.00 11.12 10.91
C GLY A 67 8.65 10.48 11.19
N VAL A 68 8.64 9.14 11.27
CA VAL A 68 7.46 8.37 11.66
C VAL A 68 7.18 8.63 13.13
N ASP A 69 5.91 8.82 13.49
CA ASP A 69 5.50 8.95 14.89
C ASP A 69 5.81 7.66 15.67
N GLU A 70 6.62 7.79 16.72
CA GLU A 70 7.08 6.70 17.57
C GLU A 70 6.30 6.61 18.90
N SER A 71 5.21 7.37 19.06
CA SER A 71 4.33 7.24 20.23
C SER A 71 3.65 5.86 20.26
N ASP A 72 3.17 5.47 21.45
CA ASP A 72 2.47 4.20 21.65
C ASP A 72 1.08 4.43 22.28
N PRO A 73 -0.02 4.28 21.52
CA PRO A 73 -0.05 3.98 20.08
C PRO A 73 0.31 5.20 19.23
N PRO A 74 0.90 5.02 18.03
CA PRO A 74 1.24 6.15 17.17
C PRO A 74 -0.01 6.78 16.58
N ALA A 75 0.01 8.09 16.32
CA ALA A 75 -1.02 8.72 15.51
C ALA A 75 -1.07 8.07 14.12
N LEU A 76 -2.23 8.10 13.44
CA LEU A 76 -2.38 7.54 12.11
C LEU A 76 -2.21 8.61 11.03
N SER A 77 -1.67 8.20 9.88
CA SER A 77 -1.85 8.95 8.65
C SER A 77 -3.34 9.02 8.29
N GLN A 78 -3.73 10.06 7.54
CA GLN A 78 -5.15 10.31 7.24
C GLN A 78 -5.68 9.43 6.12
N ILE A 79 -4.81 8.91 5.26
CA ILE A 79 -5.18 8.11 4.09
C ILE A 79 -4.54 6.72 4.22
N GLY A 80 -5.38 5.70 4.04
CA GLY A 80 -5.02 4.29 3.99
C GLY A 80 -5.62 3.60 2.76
N CYS A 81 -5.42 2.29 2.64
CA CYS A 81 -6.08 1.47 1.64
C CYS A 81 -6.80 0.27 2.26
N ALA A 82 -8.07 0.10 1.94
CA ALA A 82 -8.86 -1.04 2.36
C ALA A 82 -8.46 -2.25 1.51
N GLY A 83 -7.98 -3.29 2.18
CA GLY A 83 -7.62 -4.57 1.58
C GLY A 83 -8.60 -5.66 1.99
N ARG A 84 -8.92 -6.54 1.05
CA ARG A 84 -9.66 -7.77 1.35
C ARG A 84 -8.70 -8.91 1.60
N LEU A 85 -8.94 -9.67 2.66
CA LEU A 85 -8.26 -10.92 2.94
C LEU A 85 -8.65 -11.98 1.90
N THR A 86 -7.71 -12.28 0.99
CA THR A 86 -7.91 -13.19 -0.15
C THR A 86 -7.17 -14.52 0.01
N ALA A 87 -6.08 -14.55 0.78
CA ALA A 87 -5.41 -15.77 1.19
C ALA A 87 -5.12 -15.76 2.69
N PHE A 88 -5.20 -16.94 3.31
CA PHE A 88 -4.93 -17.18 4.72
C PHE A 88 -4.32 -18.57 4.89
N GLN A 89 -3.27 -18.64 5.69
CA GLN A 89 -2.60 -19.88 6.07
C GLN A 89 -2.11 -19.78 7.51
N GLU A 90 -2.45 -20.78 8.33
CA GLU A 90 -1.85 -20.97 9.64
C GLU A 90 -0.48 -21.63 9.51
N THR A 91 0.50 -21.11 10.23
CA THR A 91 1.81 -21.74 10.37
C THR A 91 1.84 -22.63 11.61
N GLY A 92 2.73 -23.62 11.63
CA GLY A 92 2.87 -24.55 12.76
C GLY A 92 3.42 -23.92 14.04
N ASP A 93 3.81 -22.65 14.02
CA ASP A 93 4.35 -21.89 15.16
C ASP A 93 3.39 -20.80 15.69
N GLY A 94 2.12 -20.82 15.27
CA GLY A 94 1.09 -19.90 15.78
C GLY A 94 1.09 -18.52 15.12
N ARG A 95 1.58 -18.41 13.88
CA ARG A 95 1.52 -17.20 13.06
C ARG A 95 0.54 -17.39 11.92
N TYR A 96 0.10 -16.29 11.32
CA TYR A 96 -0.69 -16.31 10.09
C TYR A 96 0.09 -15.70 8.94
N LEU A 97 0.12 -16.42 7.81
CA LEU A 97 0.47 -15.84 6.52
C LEU A 97 -0.83 -15.45 5.83
N VAL A 98 -0.96 -14.16 5.54
CA VAL A 98 -2.14 -13.60 4.90
C VAL A 98 -1.77 -12.84 3.64
N THR A 99 -2.71 -12.74 2.71
CA THR A 99 -2.59 -11.85 1.55
C THR A 99 -3.82 -10.95 1.50
N LEU A 100 -3.55 -9.65 1.41
CA LEU A 100 -4.56 -8.63 1.18
C LEU A 100 -4.55 -8.22 -0.28
N THR A 101 -5.71 -8.23 -0.92
CA THR A 101 -5.90 -7.60 -2.23
C THR A 101 -6.55 -6.23 -2.03
N GLY A 102 -5.91 -5.16 -2.48
CA GLY A 102 -6.38 -3.79 -2.31
C GLY A 102 -7.67 -3.54 -3.08
N ILE A 103 -8.61 -2.84 -2.46
CA ILE A 103 -9.90 -2.48 -3.05
C ILE A 103 -9.92 -1.00 -3.40
N VAL A 104 -9.76 -0.14 -2.39
CA VAL A 104 -9.94 1.30 -2.53
C VAL A 104 -9.16 2.03 -1.45
N ARG A 105 -8.66 3.22 -1.75
CA ARG A 105 -8.17 4.14 -0.73
C ARG A 105 -9.31 4.67 0.12
N PHE A 106 -9.02 4.98 1.37
CA PHE A 106 -9.97 5.59 2.28
C PHE A 106 -9.32 6.73 3.05
N ARG A 107 -10.16 7.64 3.55
CA ARG A 107 -9.78 8.67 4.52
C ARG A 107 -10.35 8.32 5.88
N VAL A 108 -9.53 8.44 6.92
CA VAL A 108 -9.96 8.34 8.31
C VAL A 108 -10.84 9.55 8.65
N VAL A 109 -12.03 9.28 9.19
CA VAL A 109 -12.94 10.31 9.72
C VAL A 109 -12.67 10.48 11.21
N GLU A 110 -12.61 9.37 11.94
CA GLU A 110 -12.24 9.31 13.35
C GLU A 110 -11.81 7.89 13.74
N GLU A 111 -11.04 7.77 14.80
CA GLU A 111 -10.82 6.48 15.46
C GLU A 111 -12.04 6.13 16.30
N ALA A 112 -12.48 4.87 16.21
CA ALA A 112 -13.62 4.39 16.97
C ALA A 112 -13.18 4.00 18.40
N ASP A 113 -14.01 4.35 19.38
CA ASP A 113 -13.86 3.89 20.76
C ASP A 113 -14.36 2.44 20.87
N VAL A 114 -13.43 1.49 21.01
CA VAL A 114 -13.69 0.05 20.94
C VAL A 114 -12.87 -0.72 21.99
N ASP A 115 -13.44 -1.80 22.50
CA ASP A 115 -12.76 -2.70 23.46
C ASP A 115 -11.88 -3.76 22.78
N THR A 116 -11.83 -3.79 21.44
CA THR A 116 -10.99 -4.74 20.70
C THR A 116 -9.51 -4.46 20.94
N PRO A 117 -8.63 -5.49 20.93
CA PRO A 117 -7.20 -5.30 21.14
C PRO A 117 -6.50 -4.58 19.98
N TYR A 118 -7.22 -4.37 18.88
CA TYR A 118 -6.79 -3.66 17.69
C TYR A 118 -7.67 -2.43 17.44
N ARG A 119 -7.12 -1.47 16.69
CA ARG A 119 -7.78 -0.20 16.38
C ARG A 119 -8.81 -0.38 15.27
N GLN A 120 -9.86 0.42 15.35
CA GLN A 120 -10.87 0.54 14.31
C GLN A 120 -11.06 2.02 13.96
N CYS A 121 -11.35 2.31 12.71
CA CYS A 121 -11.57 3.68 12.25
C CYS A 121 -12.90 3.78 11.54
N ARG A 122 -13.63 4.87 11.78
CA ARG A 122 -14.65 5.32 10.84
C ARG A 122 -13.96 5.89 9.62
N VAL A 123 -14.35 5.44 8.44
CA VAL A 123 -13.67 5.80 7.18
C VAL A 123 -14.65 6.23 6.10
N THR A 124 -14.15 6.98 5.12
CA THR A 124 -14.87 7.29 3.88
C THR A 124 -14.00 7.00 2.66
N ALA A 125 -14.59 6.40 1.64
CA ALA A 125 -13.98 6.15 0.34
C ALA A 125 -14.46 7.16 -0.73
N GLU A 126 -15.34 8.12 -0.39
CA GLU A 126 -15.92 9.05 -1.36
C GLU A 126 -14.87 9.84 -2.18
N PRO A 127 -13.77 10.37 -1.59
CA PRO A 127 -12.75 11.07 -2.37
C PRO A 127 -12.01 10.18 -3.38
N PHE A 128 -12.16 8.86 -3.24
CA PHE A 128 -11.42 7.84 -3.99
C PHE A 128 -12.35 6.96 -4.83
N ALA A 129 -13.53 7.45 -5.20
CA ALA A 129 -14.49 6.72 -6.04
C ALA A 129 -13.89 6.22 -7.37
N ALA A 130 -12.90 6.93 -7.90
CA ALA A 130 -12.13 6.54 -9.07
C ALA A 130 -11.39 5.20 -8.92
N ASP A 131 -10.99 4.83 -7.69
CA ASP A 131 -10.24 3.61 -7.45
C ASP A 131 -11.06 2.34 -7.78
N PHE A 132 -12.39 2.41 -7.86
CA PHE A 132 -13.24 1.27 -8.26
C PHE A 132 -13.23 1.00 -9.76
N ALA A 133 -12.76 1.95 -10.59
CA ALA A 133 -12.62 1.77 -12.02
C ALA A 133 -11.18 1.33 -12.35
N ALA A 134 -11.03 0.10 -12.84
CA ALA A 134 -9.75 -0.39 -13.34
C ALA A 134 -9.27 0.43 -14.54
N HIS A 135 -7.95 0.61 -14.66
CA HIS A 135 -7.30 1.31 -15.77
C HIS A 135 -7.67 2.78 -15.93
N GLN A 136 -8.33 3.41 -14.95
CA GLN A 136 -8.74 4.80 -15.06
C GLN A 136 -7.52 5.74 -15.10
N GLY A 137 -7.43 6.55 -16.16
CA GLY A 137 -6.37 7.55 -16.33
C GLY A 137 -5.04 6.95 -16.78
N GLU A 138 -5.00 5.69 -17.18
CA GLU A 138 -3.78 5.06 -17.71
C GLU A 138 -3.24 5.77 -18.95
N GLU A 139 -4.11 6.33 -19.78
CA GLU A 139 -3.75 7.06 -21.00
C GLU A 139 -2.99 8.36 -20.74
N ALA A 140 -3.11 8.93 -19.53
CA ALA A 140 -2.42 10.15 -19.15
C ALA A 140 -0.97 9.90 -18.70
N VAL A 141 -0.63 8.64 -18.34
CA VAL A 141 0.69 8.27 -17.84
C VAL A 141 1.72 8.35 -18.97
N ASP A 142 2.80 9.10 -18.74
CA ASP A 142 3.99 9.08 -19.60
C ASP A 142 4.74 7.75 -19.42
N ARG A 143 4.33 6.76 -20.22
CA ARG A 143 4.88 5.40 -20.18
C ARG A 143 6.35 5.36 -20.56
N ASP A 144 6.78 6.16 -21.53
CA ASP A 144 8.16 6.17 -22.00
C ASP A 144 9.09 6.66 -20.89
N LYS A 145 8.69 7.73 -20.19
CA LYS A 145 9.43 8.24 -19.03
C LYS A 145 9.44 7.22 -17.89
N LEU A 146 8.29 6.61 -17.57
CA LEU A 146 8.21 5.57 -16.53
C LEU A 146 9.16 4.40 -16.80
N LEU A 147 9.17 3.90 -18.05
CA LEU A 147 10.04 2.78 -18.44
C LEU A 147 11.52 3.18 -18.46
N ALA A 148 11.84 4.42 -18.86
CA ALA A 148 13.21 4.93 -18.78
C ALA A 148 13.70 4.96 -17.33
N THR A 149 12.92 5.55 -16.41
CA THR A 149 13.27 5.57 -14.98
C THR A 149 13.39 4.17 -14.39
N LEU A 150 12.55 3.22 -14.81
CA LEU A 150 12.66 1.83 -14.39
C LEU A 150 13.96 1.17 -14.87
N ARG A 151 14.39 1.44 -16.11
CA ARG A 151 15.68 0.95 -16.62
C ARG A 151 16.82 1.43 -15.74
N ASP A 152 16.87 2.73 -15.49
CA ASP A 152 17.92 3.34 -14.67
C ASP A 152 17.96 2.73 -13.27
N PHE A 153 16.78 2.48 -12.68
CA PHE A 153 16.67 1.83 -11.37
C PHE A 153 17.19 0.38 -11.37
N LEU A 154 16.77 -0.43 -12.34
CA LEU A 154 17.18 -1.83 -12.43
C LEU A 154 18.68 -1.96 -12.70
N GLU A 155 19.23 -1.10 -13.57
CA GLU A 155 20.66 -1.06 -13.86
C GLU A 155 21.48 -0.70 -12.61
N ALA A 156 21.05 0.32 -11.86
CA ALA A 156 21.74 0.73 -10.63
C ALA A 156 21.69 -0.31 -9.51
N ASN A 157 20.70 -1.21 -9.52
CA ASN A 157 20.52 -2.26 -8.52
C ASN A 157 20.95 -3.66 -9.01
N GLU A 158 21.55 -3.76 -10.20
CA GLU A 158 21.98 -5.02 -10.82
C GLU A 158 20.85 -6.08 -10.91
N MET A 159 19.63 -5.63 -11.20
CA MET A 159 18.44 -6.49 -11.22
C MET A 159 18.11 -6.95 -12.64
N GLU A 160 17.92 -8.25 -12.82
CA GLU A 160 17.36 -8.80 -14.05
C GLU A 160 15.84 -8.57 -14.13
N THR A 161 15.33 -8.44 -15.36
CA THR A 161 13.92 -8.16 -15.59
C THR A 161 13.42 -8.74 -16.91
N ASP A 162 12.20 -9.25 -16.89
CA ASP A 162 11.47 -9.65 -18.08
C ASP A 162 10.81 -8.42 -18.74
N TRP A 163 11.54 -7.79 -19.66
CA TRP A 163 11.05 -6.65 -20.44
C TRP A 163 9.84 -6.97 -21.33
N GLU A 164 9.66 -8.23 -21.75
CA GLU A 164 8.49 -8.61 -22.55
C GLU A 164 7.22 -8.51 -21.70
N SER A 165 7.26 -9.03 -20.47
CA SER A 165 6.13 -8.94 -19.54
C SER A 165 5.85 -7.50 -19.11
N ILE A 166 6.88 -6.70 -18.84
CA ILE A 166 6.72 -5.27 -18.52
C ILE A 166 6.06 -4.52 -19.67
N ASN A 167 6.52 -4.72 -20.91
CA ASN A 167 5.98 -4.02 -22.06
C ASN A 167 4.50 -4.36 -22.34
N ARG A 168 4.04 -5.55 -21.94
CA ARG A 168 2.63 -5.97 -22.04
C ARG A 168 1.77 -5.50 -20.87
N ALA A 169 2.35 -5.19 -19.73
CA ALA A 169 1.62 -4.77 -18.54
C ALA A 169 0.98 -3.38 -18.73
N SER A 170 -0.22 -3.21 -18.17
CA SER A 170 -0.94 -1.93 -18.17
C SER A 170 -0.18 -0.86 -17.38
N ASN A 171 -0.45 0.41 -17.63
CA ASN A 171 0.22 1.49 -16.90
C ASN A 171 -0.12 1.44 -15.41
N GLU A 172 -1.37 1.11 -15.04
CA GLU A 172 -1.77 0.94 -13.65
C GLU A 172 -1.00 -0.19 -12.97
N THR A 173 -0.88 -1.32 -13.65
CA THR A 173 -0.20 -2.51 -13.11
C THR A 173 1.25 -2.17 -12.82
N LEU A 174 1.94 -1.51 -13.75
CA LEU A 174 3.33 -1.09 -13.56
C LEU A 174 3.49 -0.08 -12.43
N VAL A 175 2.71 1.01 -12.45
CA VAL A 175 2.81 2.06 -11.43
C VAL A 175 2.53 1.49 -10.04
N ASN A 176 1.49 0.67 -9.88
CA ASN A 176 1.14 0.09 -8.58
C ASN A 176 2.21 -0.92 -8.11
N ALA A 177 2.65 -1.82 -8.99
CA ALA A 177 3.66 -2.83 -8.64
C ALA A 177 4.98 -2.17 -8.24
N LEU A 178 5.49 -1.22 -9.03
CA LEU A 178 6.72 -0.50 -8.72
C LEU A 178 6.59 0.32 -7.44
N SER A 179 5.46 1.01 -7.26
CA SER A 179 5.19 1.75 -6.02
C SER A 179 5.25 0.85 -4.78
N MET A 180 4.71 -0.38 -4.87
CA MET A 180 4.63 -1.31 -3.75
C MET A 180 5.93 -2.08 -3.51
N LEU A 181 6.63 -2.52 -4.55
CA LEU A 181 7.82 -3.37 -4.47
C LEU A 181 9.12 -2.60 -4.22
N SER A 182 9.22 -1.37 -4.71
CA SER A 182 10.45 -0.58 -4.56
C SER A 182 10.75 -0.30 -3.08
N PRO A 183 12.03 -0.34 -2.64
CA PRO A 183 12.42 -0.20 -1.24
C PRO A 183 12.42 1.26 -0.74
N TYR A 184 11.33 2.00 -1.00
CA TYR A 184 11.20 3.38 -0.55
C TYR A 184 10.81 3.48 0.92
N GLY A 185 11.17 4.62 1.53
CA GLY A 185 10.82 4.92 2.91
C GLY A 185 9.32 5.19 3.13
N PRO A 186 8.87 5.21 4.40
CA PRO A 186 7.47 5.45 4.75
C PRO A 186 6.88 6.73 4.13
N ARG A 187 7.68 7.82 4.08
CA ARG A 187 7.25 9.12 3.55
C ARG A 187 6.95 9.04 2.05
N GLU A 188 7.85 8.43 1.29
CA GLU A 188 7.70 8.23 -0.14
C GLU A 188 6.52 7.30 -0.46
N LYS A 189 6.37 6.20 0.31
CA LYS A 189 5.22 5.29 0.21
C LYS A 189 3.90 6.00 0.50
N GLN A 190 3.87 6.91 1.48
CA GLN A 190 2.69 7.70 1.80
C GLN A 190 2.35 8.67 0.65
N ALA A 191 3.35 9.36 0.09
CA ALA A 191 3.15 10.25 -1.05
C ALA A 191 2.56 9.52 -2.27
N LEU A 192 3.01 8.29 -2.54
CA LEU A 192 2.46 7.44 -3.61
C LEU A 192 1.00 7.05 -3.36
N LEU A 193 0.64 6.78 -2.10
CA LEU A 193 -0.73 6.46 -1.69
C LEU A 193 -1.67 7.67 -1.84
N GLU A 194 -1.18 8.86 -1.46
CA GLU A 194 -1.94 10.11 -1.42
C GLU A 194 -2.09 10.81 -2.78
N ALA A 195 -1.31 10.39 -3.80
CA ALA A 195 -1.40 10.91 -5.15
C ALA A 195 -2.84 10.87 -5.69
N ALA A 196 -3.35 12.00 -6.19
CA ALA A 196 -4.77 12.16 -6.51
C ALA A 196 -5.28 11.14 -7.54
N ASP A 197 -4.49 10.89 -8.58
CA ASP A 197 -4.79 10.00 -9.69
C ASP A 197 -3.55 9.19 -10.13
N LEU A 198 -3.73 8.34 -11.13
CA LEU A 198 -2.68 7.44 -11.59
C LEU A 198 -1.50 8.17 -12.25
N ASN A 199 -1.76 9.24 -13.02
CA ASN A 199 -0.70 10.04 -13.63
C ASN A 199 0.15 10.73 -12.56
N THR A 200 -0.50 11.38 -11.60
CA THR A 200 0.18 12.02 -10.47
C THR A 200 0.99 11.00 -9.69
N ARG A 201 0.47 9.78 -9.49
CA ARG A 201 1.23 8.71 -8.83
C ARG A 201 2.46 8.29 -9.63
N ALA A 202 2.35 8.20 -10.96
CA ALA A 202 3.48 7.90 -11.84
C ALA A 202 4.55 9.00 -11.77
N GLU A 203 4.16 10.28 -11.78
CA GLU A 203 5.08 11.41 -11.63
C GLU A 203 5.80 11.38 -10.27
N VAL A 204 5.07 11.10 -9.18
CA VAL A 204 5.66 10.94 -7.84
C VAL A 204 6.63 9.76 -7.82
N LEU A 205 6.26 8.62 -8.39
CA LEU A 205 7.11 7.43 -8.49
C LEU A 205 8.41 7.72 -9.22
N ILE A 206 8.34 8.42 -10.35
CA ILE A 206 9.52 8.82 -11.12
C ILE A 206 10.42 9.73 -10.27
N ALA A 207 9.85 10.79 -9.68
CA ALA A 207 10.60 11.74 -8.86
C ALA A 207 11.28 11.06 -7.66
N VAL A 208 10.57 10.17 -6.95
CA VAL A 208 11.11 9.41 -5.82
C VAL A 208 12.26 8.51 -6.28
N THR A 209 12.12 7.86 -7.43
CA THR A 209 13.16 6.97 -7.98
C THR A 209 14.40 7.76 -8.38
N GLU A 210 14.24 8.88 -9.08
CA GLU A 210 15.34 9.77 -9.46
C GLU A 210 16.10 10.29 -8.22
N MET A 211 15.38 10.69 -7.17
CA MET A 211 15.99 11.12 -5.91
C MET A 211 16.75 9.97 -5.22
N ALA A 212 16.21 8.75 -5.24
CA ALA A 212 16.87 7.59 -4.65
C ALA A 212 18.17 7.25 -5.41
N LEU A 213 18.15 7.30 -6.74
CA LEU A 213 19.33 7.08 -7.58
C LEU A 213 20.40 8.16 -7.38
N ALA A 214 20.00 9.43 -7.28
CA ALA A 214 20.93 10.52 -7.01
C ALA A 214 21.63 10.35 -5.66
N ARG A 215 20.91 9.92 -4.61
CA ARG A 215 21.49 9.66 -3.29
C ARG A 215 22.48 8.49 -3.30
N ALA A 216 22.18 7.44 -4.06
CA ALA A 216 23.08 6.28 -4.19
C ALA A 216 24.37 6.63 -4.96
N GLY A 217 24.30 7.57 -5.92
CA GLY A 217 25.47 8.04 -6.67
C GLY A 217 26.41 8.98 -5.91
N ASP A 218 25.92 9.62 -4.84
CA ASP A 218 26.68 10.60 -4.03
C ASP A 218 27.43 9.97 -2.83
N GLU A 219 27.29 8.67 -2.56
CA GLU A 219 28.10 7.99 -1.55
C GLU A 219 29.56 7.85 -2.04
N PRO A 220 30.56 8.48 -1.38
CA PRO A 220 31.95 8.19 -1.67
C PRO A 220 32.19 6.74 -1.28
N GLY A 221 32.58 5.91 -2.26
CA GLY A 221 32.93 4.51 -2.01
C GLY A 221 33.88 4.38 -0.80
N PRO A 222 33.80 3.29 -0.02
CA PRO A 222 34.54 3.17 1.22
C PRO A 222 36.02 3.33 0.92
N SER A 223 36.62 4.36 1.52
CA SER A 223 38.07 4.51 1.59
C SER A 223 38.62 3.23 2.20
N LEU A 224 39.24 2.38 1.37
CA LEU A 224 40.04 1.25 1.81
C LEU A 224 41.12 1.78 2.79
N GLN A 225 40.97 1.46 4.07
CA GLN A 225 42.06 1.36 5.05
C GLN A 225 41.94 0.02 5.77
#